data_AF-A0A6C0LX83-F1
#
_entry.id   AF-A0A6C0LX83-F1
#
_cell.length_a   1.000
_cell.length_b   1.000
_cell.length_c   1.000
_cell.angle_alpha   90.00
_cell.angle_beta   90.00
_cell.angle_gamma   90.00
#
_symmetry.space_group_name_H-M   'P 1'
#
loop_
_entity.id
_entity.type
_entity.pdbx_description
1 polymer ?
#
loop_
_entity_poly.entity_id
_entity_poly.type
_entity_poly.pdbx_seq_one_letter_code
_entity_poly.pdbx_strand_id
1 'polypeptide(L)'
;MYFLPLCGLIFYNLIQHELELRYDKKISNNYSSGIHIIFTIIIYILNNYNNELADNLFILNSTGYFINDLLFLIKNREIKLIKIILVYHHLFSTIYIINKPNNGYVPAVLFWAEISNIPSNVVYHYIKTPNKTSFQRNIQSFCEKIQFAVYSVLRIFYITYLSYNEYNLDKTLLQEKLFMTLYPLIAMGWLYSYVLLKKNCMSKYNDTVKCD
;
A
#
# COMPACT_ATOMS: atom_id res chain seq x y z
N MET A 1 21.72 -7.88 -5.99
CA MET A 1 20.28 -7.59 -5.80
C MET A 1 19.64 -8.44 -4.69
N TYR A 2 19.84 -9.77 -4.61
CA TYR A 2 19.15 -10.66 -3.65
C TYR A 2 19.33 -10.36 -2.15
N PHE A 3 20.37 -9.64 -1.75
CA PHE A 3 20.55 -9.21 -0.35
C PHE A 3 19.71 -7.98 0.03
N LEU A 4 19.23 -7.19 -0.95
CA LEU A 4 18.47 -5.96 -0.67
C LEU A 4 17.17 -6.20 0.09
N PRO A 5 16.34 -7.21 -0.25
CA PRO A 5 15.15 -7.52 0.54
C PRO A 5 15.47 -7.89 1.99
N LEU A 6 16.59 -8.58 2.24
CA LEU A 6 17.02 -8.93 3.61
C LEU A 6 17.45 -7.69 4.39
N CYS A 7 18.22 -6.79 3.79
CA CYS A 7 18.58 -5.51 4.41
C CYS A 7 17.34 -4.67 4.71
N GLY A 8 16.39 -4.60 3.77
CA GLY A 8 15.11 -3.92 3.95
C GLY A 8 14.30 -4.54 5.09
N LEU A 9 14.25 -5.88 5.19
CA LEU A 9 13.59 -6.57 6.28
C LEU A 9 14.20 -6.23 7.64
N ILE A 10 15.54 -6.20 7.75
CA ILE A 10 16.23 -5.82 8.99
C ILE A 10 15.85 -4.37 9.36
N PHE A 11 15.90 -3.45 8.39
CA PHE A 11 15.53 -2.06 8.59
C PHE A 11 14.08 -1.89 9.11
N TYR A 12 13.12 -2.56 8.48
CA TYR A 12 11.71 -2.49 8.91
C TYR A 12 11.44 -3.20 10.23
N ASN A 13 12.18 -4.26 10.57
CA ASN A 13 12.09 -4.87 11.91
C ASN A 13 12.59 -3.91 13.00
N LEU A 14 13.68 -3.17 12.76
CA LEU A 14 14.18 -2.17 13.70
C LEU A 14 13.17 -1.03 13.89
N ILE A 15 12.61 -0.51 12.79
CA ILE A 15 11.53 0.49 12.85
C ILE A 15 10.34 -0.05 13.66
N GLN A 16 9.89 -1.27 13.34
CA GLN A 16 8.75 -1.87 14.02
C GLN A 16 9.02 -2.04 15.53
N HIS A 17 10.22 -2.48 15.90
CA HIS A 17 10.63 -2.61 17.30
C HIS A 17 10.54 -1.26 18.02
N GLU A 18 11.14 -0.21 17.46
CA GLU A 18 11.10 1.14 18.05
C GLU A 18 9.69 1.70 18.19
N LEU A 19 8.82 1.44 17.22
CA LEU A 19 7.41 1.86 17.27
C LEU A 19 6.63 1.09 18.34
N GLU A 20 6.84 -0.22 18.47
CA GLU A 20 6.20 -1.07 19.49
C GLU A 20 6.62 -0.76 20.93
N LEU A 21 7.77 -0.09 21.13
CA LEU A 21 8.15 0.45 22.45
C LEU A 21 7.24 1.60 22.90
N ARG A 22 6.56 2.28 21.96
CA ARG A 22 5.82 3.53 22.22
C ARG A 22 4.32 3.42 21.96
N TYR A 23 3.92 2.53 21.06
CA TYR A 23 2.56 2.40 20.57
C TYR A 23 2.10 0.94 20.59
N ASP A 24 0.78 0.74 20.60
CA ASP A 24 0.23 -0.60 20.42
C ASP A 24 0.57 -1.16 19.03
N LYS A 25 0.60 -2.50 18.93
CA LYS A 25 0.97 -3.21 17.69
C LYS A 25 0.22 -2.74 16.44
N LYS A 26 -1.06 -2.38 16.57
CA LYS A 26 -1.90 -1.98 15.44
C LYS A 26 -1.52 -0.57 14.97
N ILE A 27 -1.24 0.35 15.88
CA ILE A 27 -0.75 1.69 15.56
C ILE A 27 0.68 1.62 15.02
N SER A 28 1.56 0.81 15.63
CA SER A 28 2.92 0.60 15.14
C SER A 28 2.94 0.12 13.70
N ASN A 29 2.09 -0.85 13.34
CA ASN A 29 1.99 -1.30 11.94
C ASN A 29 1.53 -0.19 10.98
N ASN A 30 0.57 0.65 11.41
CA ASN A 30 0.10 1.78 10.61
C ASN A 30 1.19 2.83 10.41
N TYR A 31 2.02 3.11 11.41
CA TYR A 31 3.16 4.01 11.28
C TYR A 31 4.29 3.43 10.45
N SER A 32 4.56 2.13 10.57
CA SER A 32 5.51 1.43 9.70
C SER A 32 5.08 1.53 8.23
N SER A 33 3.79 1.32 7.93
CA SER A 33 3.20 1.60 6.61
C SER A 33 3.37 3.06 6.19
N GLY A 34 3.14 4.02 7.09
CA GLY A 34 3.35 5.44 6.82
C GLY A 34 4.81 5.78 6.44
N ILE A 35 5.78 5.19 7.13
CA ILE A 35 7.21 5.35 6.83
C ILE A 35 7.54 4.78 5.44
N HIS A 36 6.98 3.62 5.09
CA HIS A 36 7.11 3.03 3.75
C HIS A 36 6.56 3.94 2.65
N ILE A 37 5.39 4.54 2.86
CA ILE A 37 4.82 5.52 1.91
C ILE A 37 5.77 6.71 1.74
N ILE A 38 6.28 7.28 2.84
CA ILE A 38 7.17 8.44 2.81
C ILE A 38 8.45 8.11 2.03
N PHE A 39 9.10 6.98 2.32
CA PHE A 39 10.29 6.57 1.58
C PHE A 39 10.00 6.28 0.11
N THR A 40 8.87 5.64 -0.20
CA THR A 40 8.47 5.40 -1.60
C THR A 40 8.33 6.72 -2.37
N ILE A 41 7.74 7.74 -1.76
CA ILE A 41 7.61 9.08 -2.37
C ILE A 41 8.98 9.72 -2.59
N ILE A 42 9.84 9.73 -1.56
CA ILE A 42 11.18 10.31 -1.65
C ILE A 42 12.00 9.60 -2.73
N ILE A 43 12.03 8.26 -2.71
CA ILE A 43 12.78 7.45 -3.66
C ILE A 43 12.28 7.69 -5.08
N TYR A 44 10.96 7.74 -5.31
CA TYR A 44 10.41 7.99 -6.64
C TYR A 44 10.80 9.36 -7.18
N ILE A 45 10.76 10.42 -6.35
CA ILE A 45 11.21 11.76 -6.73
C ILE A 45 12.70 11.76 -7.10
N LEU A 46 13.53 11.03 -6.34
CA LEU A 46 14.95 10.86 -6.62
C LEU A 46 15.22 9.98 -7.86
N ASN A 47 14.31 9.07 -8.21
CA ASN A 47 14.48 8.13 -9.33
C ASN A 47 14.21 8.76 -10.71
N ASN A 48 13.68 9.99 -10.78
CA ASN A 48 13.53 10.72 -12.05
C ASN A 48 14.86 10.93 -12.81
N TYR A 49 16.00 10.59 -12.19
CA TYR A 49 17.34 10.66 -12.78
C TYR A 49 17.89 9.28 -13.24
N ASN A 50 17.06 8.23 -13.31
CA ASN A 50 17.45 6.86 -13.71
C ASN A 50 18.71 6.36 -12.97
N ASN A 51 18.73 6.54 -11.65
CA ASN A 51 19.88 6.24 -10.82
C ASN A 51 19.78 4.82 -10.26
N GLU A 52 20.80 3.98 -10.48
CA GLU A 52 20.90 2.63 -9.91
C GLU A 52 20.70 2.62 -8.39
N LEU A 53 21.19 3.65 -7.69
CA LEU A 53 20.97 3.80 -6.25
C LEU A 53 19.49 3.93 -5.91
N ALA A 54 18.73 4.71 -6.68
CA ALA A 54 17.30 4.90 -6.43
C ALA A 54 16.51 3.60 -6.70
N ASP A 55 16.90 2.82 -7.71
CA ASP A 55 16.29 1.50 -7.94
C ASP A 55 16.61 0.50 -6.82
N ASN A 56 17.85 0.48 -6.34
CA ASN A 56 18.24 -0.35 -5.20
C ASN A 56 17.51 0.05 -3.91
N LEU A 57 17.36 1.35 -3.65
CA LEU A 57 16.57 1.87 -2.53
C LEU A 57 15.09 1.52 -2.67
N PHE A 58 14.54 1.59 -3.89
CA PHE A 58 13.15 1.21 -4.17
C PHE A 58 12.90 -0.27 -3.85
N ILE A 59 13.79 -1.15 -4.31
CA ILE A 59 13.72 -2.58 -4.02
C ILE A 59 13.84 -2.80 -2.50
N LEU A 60 14.86 -2.23 -1.85
CA LEU A 60 15.09 -2.37 -0.42
C LEU A 60 13.88 -1.92 0.41
N ASN A 61 13.36 -0.73 0.13
CA ASN A 61 12.23 -0.15 0.86
C ASN A 61 10.97 -1.02 0.73
N SER A 62 10.58 -1.32 -0.51
CA SER A 62 9.29 -1.96 -0.80
C SER A 62 9.28 -3.43 -0.41
N THR A 63 10.32 -4.18 -0.80
CA THR A 63 10.40 -5.61 -0.48
C THR A 63 10.66 -5.83 1.00
N GLY A 64 11.47 -4.97 1.65
CA GLY A 64 11.70 -5.00 3.08
C GLY A 64 10.41 -4.82 3.88
N TYR A 65 9.63 -3.79 3.54
CA TYR A 65 8.33 -3.55 4.16
C TYR A 65 7.36 -4.71 3.94
N PHE A 66 7.22 -5.19 2.70
CA PHE A 66 6.30 -6.28 2.35
C PHE A 66 6.63 -7.59 3.08
N ILE A 67 7.91 -7.96 3.18
CA ILE A 67 8.33 -9.16 3.91
C ILE A 67 8.09 -8.97 5.41
N ASN A 68 8.35 -7.77 5.95
CA ASN A 68 8.10 -7.48 7.37
C ASN A 68 6.60 -7.58 7.73
N ASP A 69 5.71 -6.98 6.92
CA ASP A 69 4.27 -7.06 7.14
C ASP A 69 3.75 -8.50 6.95
N LEU A 70 4.29 -9.24 5.98
CA LEU A 70 3.99 -10.66 5.80
C LEU A 70 4.32 -11.49 7.05
N LEU A 71 5.52 -11.31 7.62
CA LEU A 71 5.92 -12.00 8.85
C LEU A 71 5.05 -11.60 10.04
N PHE A 72 4.67 -10.32 10.13
CA PHE A 72 3.74 -9.84 11.15
C PHE A 72 2.36 -10.53 11.03
N LEU A 73 1.82 -10.65 9.82
CA LEU A 73 0.55 -11.33 9.57
C LEU A 73 0.60 -12.82 9.95
N ILE A 74 1.68 -13.51 9.56
CA ILE A 74 1.89 -14.94 9.86
C ILE A 74 2.05 -15.16 11.37
N LYS A 75 2.88 -14.35 12.04
CA LYS A 75 3.14 -14.46 13.49
C LYS A 75 1.87 -14.28 14.32
N ASN A 76 0.96 -13.42 13.88
CA ASN A 76 -0.28 -13.13 14.59
C ASN A 76 -1.45 -14.10 14.24
N ARG A 77 -1.21 -15.12 13.40
CA ARG A 77 -2.06 -16.33 13.18
C ARG A 77 -3.57 -16.14 12.96
N GLU A 78 -4.03 -14.97 12.54
CA GLU A 78 -5.45 -14.77 12.21
C GLU A 78 -5.71 -15.19 10.76
N ILE A 79 -6.24 -16.39 10.57
CA ILE A 79 -6.60 -16.91 9.23
C ILE A 79 -7.97 -16.33 8.84
N LYS A 80 -7.96 -15.13 8.28
CA LYS A 80 -9.13 -14.51 7.62
C LYS A 80 -8.82 -14.35 6.14
N LEU A 81 -9.83 -14.49 5.28
CA LEU A 81 -9.67 -14.37 3.83
C LEU A 81 -8.92 -13.09 3.42
N ILE A 82 -9.24 -11.96 4.05
CA ILE A 82 -8.54 -10.69 3.80
C ILE A 82 -7.04 -10.76 4.09
N LYS A 83 -6.62 -11.49 5.12
CA LYS A 83 -5.21 -11.66 5.47
C LYS A 83 -4.49 -12.59 4.51
N ILE A 84 -5.18 -13.61 3.99
CA ILE A 84 -4.64 -14.47 2.92
C ILE A 84 -4.41 -13.66 1.65
N ILE A 85 -5.37 -12.80 1.27
CA ILE A 85 -5.23 -11.89 0.13
C ILE A 85 -4.04 -10.93 0.33
N LEU A 86 -3.86 -10.38 1.54
CA LEU A 86 -2.71 -9.52 1.85
C LEU A 86 -1.38 -10.28 1.78
N VAL A 87 -1.32 -11.51 2.30
CA VAL A 87 -0.14 -12.38 2.17
C VAL A 87 0.19 -12.63 0.71
N TYR A 88 -0.81 -12.97 -0.11
CA TYR A 88 -0.65 -13.14 -1.55
C TYR A 88 -0.12 -11.86 -2.22
N HIS A 89 -0.75 -10.73 -1.91
CA HIS A 89 -0.37 -9.42 -2.43
C HIS A 89 1.11 -9.10 -2.14
N HIS A 90 1.53 -9.22 -0.88
CA HIS A 90 2.90 -8.90 -0.49
C HIS A 90 3.92 -9.89 -1.04
N LEU A 91 3.61 -11.19 -1.06
CA LEU A 91 4.52 -12.21 -1.58
C LEU A 91 4.78 -12.02 -3.09
N PHE A 92 3.73 -11.98 -3.90
CA PHE A 92 3.89 -11.88 -5.35
C PHE A 92 4.39 -10.50 -5.81
N SER A 93 3.99 -9.42 -5.12
CA SER A 93 4.58 -8.09 -5.38
C SER A 93 6.08 -8.07 -5.08
N THR A 94 6.52 -8.72 -3.99
CA THR A 94 7.94 -8.82 -3.64
C THR A 94 8.72 -9.56 -4.73
N ILE A 95 8.23 -10.73 -5.14
CA ILE A 95 8.90 -11.55 -6.17
C ILE A 95 8.98 -10.77 -7.49
N TYR A 96 7.90 -10.07 -7.90
CA TYR A 96 7.92 -9.29 -9.12
C TYR A 96 8.84 -8.07 -9.04
N ILE A 97 8.83 -7.31 -7.94
CA ILE A 97 9.70 -6.14 -7.76
C ILE A 97 11.18 -6.51 -7.91
N ILE A 98 11.60 -7.67 -7.39
CA ILE A 98 12.99 -8.15 -7.52
C ILE A 98 13.34 -8.50 -8.97
N ASN A 99 12.36 -8.95 -9.77
CA ASN A 99 12.58 -9.45 -11.12
C ASN A 99 12.09 -8.48 -12.22
N LYS A 100 11.61 -7.29 -11.88
CA LYS A 100 10.99 -6.35 -12.82
C LYS A 100 11.94 -5.97 -13.98
N PRO A 101 11.42 -5.63 -15.17
CA PRO A 101 12.24 -5.04 -16.21
C PRO A 101 12.82 -3.68 -15.76
N ASN A 102 14.03 -3.34 -16.22
CA ASN A 102 14.73 -2.10 -15.81
C ASN A 102 13.96 -0.83 -16.21
N ASN A 103 13.29 -0.86 -17.37
CA ASN A 103 12.42 0.18 -17.88
C ASN A 103 10.94 -0.01 -17.47
N GLY A 104 10.69 -0.81 -16.43
CA GLY A 104 9.35 -1.07 -15.90
C GLY A 104 8.70 0.14 -15.24
N TYR A 105 7.38 0.17 -15.27
CA TYR A 105 6.52 1.13 -14.61
C TYR A 105 6.23 0.77 -13.14
N VAL A 106 6.79 -0.32 -12.61
CA VAL A 106 6.58 -0.77 -11.22
C VAL A 106 6.84 0.32 -10.19
N PRO A 107 7.94 1.12 -10.27
CA PRO A 107 8.14 2.22 -9.33
C PRO A 107 7.01 3.26 -9.36
N ALA A 108 6.50 3.58 -10.56
CA ALA A 108 5.38 4.49 -10.71
C ALA A 108 4.08 3.87 -10.18
N VAL A 109 3.79 2.62 -10.51
CA VAL A 109 2.61 1.89 -10.00
C VAL A 109 2.60 1.92 -8.46
N LEU A 110 3.75 1.61 -7.83
CA LEU A 110 3.85 1.59 -6.38
C LEU A 110 3.75 2.99 -5.78
N PHE A 111 4.40 4.00 -6.38
CA PHE A 111 4.30 5.39 -5.94
C PHE A 111 2.84 5.88 -5.88
N TRP A 112 2.09 5.70 -6.96
CA TRP A 112 0.69 6.13 -7.02
C TRP A 112 -0.21 5.27 -6.12
N ALA A 113 0.12 3.99 -5.97
CA ALA A 113 -0.55 3.11 -5.02
C ALA A 113 -0.36 3.61 -3.59
N GLU A 114 0.86 3.91 -3.18
CA GLU A 114 1.17 4.37 -1.82
C GLU A 114 0.61 5.76 -1.52
N ILE A 115 0.65 6.69 -2.48
CA ILE A 115 -0.05 7.99 -2.33
C ILE A 115 -1.54 7.78 -2.05
N SER A 116 -2.18 6.84 -2.76
CA SER A 116 -3.60 6.57 -2.54
C SER A 116 -3.91 5.96 -1.15
N ASN A 117 -2.91 5.44 -0.44
CA ASN A 117 -3.04 4.89 0.90
C ASN A 117 -2.92 5.95 2.01
N ILE A 118 -2.40 7.15 1.72
CA ILE A 118 -2.22 8.22 2.74
C ILE A 118 -3.52 8.54 3.48
N PRO A 119 -4.67 8.77 2.80
CA PRO A 119 -5.92 9.06 3.51
C PRO A 119 -6.32 7.92 4.45
N SER A 120 -6.15 6.67 4.02
CA SER A 120 -6.47 5.49 4.83
C SER A 120 -5.63 5.39 6.09
N ASN A 121 -4.32 5.69 6.02
CA ASN A 121 -3.44 5.67 7.18
C ASN A 121 -3.81 6.76 8.22
N VAL A 122 -4.23 7.94 7.75
CA VAL A 122 -4.72 9.03 8.62
C VAL A 122 -6.05 8.64 9.28
N VAL A 123 -6.99 8.12 8.49
CA VAL A 123 -8.30 7.65 8.99
C VAL A 123 -8.09 6.55 10.04
N TYR A 124 -7.23 5.58 9.76
CA TYR A 124 -6.95 4.48 10.68
C TYR A 124 -6.37 4.96 12.00
N HIS A 125 -5.39 5.87 11.96
CA HIS A 125 -4.84 6.49 13.17
C HIS A 125 -5.95 7.08 14.03
N TYR A 126 -6.80 7.95 13.47
CA TYR A 126 -7.88 8.57 14.24
C TYR A 126 -8.98 7.60 14.67
N ILE A 127 -9.24 6.50 13.95
CA ILE A 127 -10.14 5.45 14.44
C ILE A 127 -9.60 4.83 15.74
N LYS A 128 -8.29 4.71 15.88
CA LYS A 128 -7.61 4.10 17.02
C LYS A 128 -7.25 5.07 18.14
N THR A 129 -7.24 6.38 17.88
CA THR A 129 -7.00 7.41 18.89
C THR A 129 -8.23 7.58 19.80
N PRO A 130 -8.12 7.34 21.13
CA PRO A 130 -9.19 7.62 22.08
C PRO A 130 -9.38 9.12 22.31
N ASN A 131 -10.56 9.54 22.79
CA ASN A 131 -10.84 10.93 23.20
C ASN A 131 -10.56 12.00 22.14
N LYS A 132 -10.95 11.75 20.89
CA LYS A 132 -10.72 12.68 19.76
C LYS A 132 -11.32 14.07 19.99
N THR A 133 -10.51 15.09 19.73
CA THR A 133 -10.97 16.49 19.63
C THR A 133 -11.89 16.69 18.43
N SER A 134 -12.66 17.79 18.41
CA SER A 134 -13.50 18.15 17.25
C SER A 134 -12.66 18.30 15.97
N PHE A 135 -11.48 18.92 16.08
CA PHE A 135 -10.54 19.06 14.98
C PHE A 135 -10.10 17.72 14.39
N GLN A 136 -9.74 16.75 15.24
CA GLN A 136 -9.34 15.41 14.79
C GLN A 136 -10.47 14.66 14.09
N ARG A 137 -11.72 14.81 14.56
CA ARG A 137 -12.91 14.24 13.89
C ARG A 137 -13.12 14.87 12.51
N ASN A 138 -12.90 16.18 12.38
CA ASN A 138 -13.01 16.87 11.11
C ASN A 138 -11.96 16.39 10.10
N ILE A 139 -10.70 16.21 10.54
CA ILE A 139 -9.65 15.63 9.70
C ILE A 139 -10.03 14.20 9.27
N GLN A 140 -10.47 13.35 10.19
CA GLN A 140 -10.88 11.98 9.86
C GLN A 140 -11.98 11.99 8.80
N SER A 141 -13.06 12.77 8.98
CA SER A 141 -14.17 12.84 8.04
C SER A 141 -13.74 13.37 6.67
N PHE A 142 -12.85 14.36 6.64
CA PHE A 142 -12.29 14.89 5.40
C PHE A 142 -11.45 13.83 4.67
N CYS A 143 -10.58 13.12 5.38
CA CYS A 143 -9.77 12.05 4.81
C CYS A 143 -10.63 10.87 4.33
N GLU A 144 -11.74 10.53 4.99
CA GLU A 144 -12.68 9.49 4.51
C GLU A 144 -13.31 9.87 3.16
N LYS A 145 -13.64 11.16 2.96
CA LYS A 145 -14.16 11.67 1.67
C LYS A 145 -13.09 11.63 0.58
N ILE A 146 -11.89 12.11 0.90
CA ILE A 146 -10.73 12.07 -0.03
C ILE A 146 -10.38 10.64 -0.39
N GLN A 147 -10.38 9.72 0.59
CA GLN A 147 -10.04 8.32 0.38
C GLN A 147 -10.84 7.74 -0.78
N PHE A 148 -12.16 7.93 -0.80
CA PHE A 148 -12.98 7.42 -1.90
C PHE A 148 -12.59 7.99 -3.27
N ALA A 149 -12.39 9.32 -3.36
CA ALA A 149 -12.04 9.98 -4.60
C ALA A 149 -10.65 9.55 -5.11
N VAL A 150 -9.66 9.57 -4.22
CA VAL A 150 -8.28 9.21 -4.53
C VAL A 150 -8.17 7.73 -4.89
N TYR A 151 -8.83 6.85 -4.13
CA TYR A 151 -8.80 5.42 -4.40
C TYR A 151 -9.46 5.12 -5.75
N SER A 152 -10.68 5.62 -5.99
CA SER A 152 -11.40 5.33 -7.23
C SER A 152 -10.70 5.88 -8.46
N VAL A 153 -10.18 7.12 -8.41
CA VAL A 153 -9.52 7.73 -9.57
C VAL A 153 -8.13 7.12 -9.81
N LEU A 154 -7.27 7.09 -8.79
CA LEU A 154 -5.90 6.64 -8.98
C LEU A 154 -5.80 5.12 -9.14
N ARG A 155 -6.54 4.32 -8.35
CA ARG A 155 -6.42 2.85 -8.39
C ARG A 155 -7.11 2.24 -9.60
N ILE A 156 -8.28 2.75 -10.00
CA ILE A 156 -9.01 2.18 -11.12
C ILE A 156 -8.46 2.69 -12.44
N PHE A 157 -8.28 4.00 -12.63
CA PHE A 157 -7.90 4.51 -13.94
C PHE A 157 -6.39 4.55 -14.11
N TYR A 158 -5.69 5.27 -13.22
CA TYR A 158 -4.28 5.57 -13.44
C TYR A 158 -3.35 4.37 -13.23
N ILE A 159 -3.55 3.60 -12.16
CA ILE A 159 -2.76 2.39 -11.90
C ILE A 159 -3.08 1.29 -12.91
N THR A 160 -4.33 1.15 -13.36
CA THR A 160 -4.66 0.23 -14.45
C THR A 160 -3.99 0.64 -15.76
N TYR A 161 -3.97 1.94 -16.08
CA TYR A 161 -3.24 2.46 -17.24
C TYR A 161 -1.73 2.16 -17.16
N LEU A 162 -1.08 2.42 -16.01
CA LEU A 162 0.32 2.06 -15.82
C LEU A 162 0.56 0.56 -15.90
N SER A 163 -0.37 -0.25 -15.37
CA SER A 163 -0.29 -1.71 -15.43
C SER A 163 -0.49 -2.23 -16.86
N TYR A 164 -1.30 -1.56 -17.68
CA TYR A 164 -1.42 -1.84 -19.10
C TYR A 164 -0.12 -1.51 -19.86
N ASN A 165 0.51 -0.38 -19.56
CA ASN A 165 1.82 -0.06 -20.13
C ASN A 165 2.88 -1.07 -19.69
N GLU A 166 2.89 -1.45 -18.41
CA GLU A 166 3.74 -2.53 -17.90
C GLU A 166 3.49 -3.83 -18.66
N TYR A 167 2.24 -4.22 -18.90
CA TYR A 167 1.89 -5.43 -19.65
C TYR A 167 2.50 -5.45 -21.05
N ASN A 168 2.47 -4.32 -21.76
CA ASN A 168 2.97 -4.21 -23.14
C ASN A 168 4.50 -4.04 -23.26
N LEU A 169 5.24 -3.89 -22.15
CA LEU A 169 6.70 -3.87 -22.20
C LEU A 169 7.28 -5.22 -22.62
N ASP A 170 8.39 -5.19 -23.35
CA ASP A 170 9.20 -6.38 -23.61
C ASP A 170 9.69 -6.98 -22.30
N LYS A 171 9.37 -8.26 -22.09
CA LYS A 171 9.71 -9.02 -20.88
C LYS A 171 10.29 -10.37 -21.26
N THR A 172 11.13 -10.89 -20.39
CA THR A 172 11.47 -12.33 -20.42
C THR A 172 10.22 -13.16 -20.08
N LEU A 173 10.20 -14.42 -20.50
CA LEU A 173 9.10 -15.35 -20.17
C LEU A 173 8.84 -15.46 -18.66
N LEU A 174 9.90 -15.38 -17.84
CA LEU A 174 9.77 -15.38 -16.38
C LEU A 174 9.06 -14.11 -15.88
N GLN A 175 9.50 -12.95 -16.34
CA GLN A 175 8.90 -11.66 -15.97
C GLN A 175 7.43 -11.56 -16.37
N GLU A 176 7.09 -12.02 -17.56
CA GLU A 176 5.70 -12.07 -18.03
C GLU A 176 4.85 -12.93 -17.10
N LYS A 177 5.28 -14.17 -16.80
CA LYS A 177 4.56 -15.06 -15.89
C LYS A 177 4.40 -14.47 -14.49
N LEU A 178 5.45 -13.84 -13.95
CA LEU A 178 5.38 -13.17 -12.66
C LEU A 178 4.42 -11.97 -12.70
N PHE A 179 4.42 -11.18 -13.77
CA PHE A 179 3.50 -10.05 -13.92
C PHE A 179 2.03 -10.50 -13.92
N MET A 180 1.71 -11.62 -14.57
CA MET A 180 0.34 -12.17 -14.57
C MET A 180 -0.16 -12.52 -13.17
N THR A 181 0.73 -12.85 -12.22
CA THR A 181 0.35 -13.08 -10.81
C THR A 181 -0.11 -11.80 -10.10
N LEU A 182 0.09 -10.62 -10.69
CA LEU A 182 -0.35 -9.35 -10.14
C LEU A 182 -1.79 -8.98 -10.54
N TYR A 183 -2.42 -9.67 -11.49
CA TYR A 183 -3.80 -9.37 -11.90
C TYR A 183 -4.84 -9.45 -10.77
N PRO A 184 -4.79 -10.43 -9.85
CA PRO A 184 -5.67 -10.40 -8.68
C PRO A 184 -5.49 -9.15 -7.81
N LEU A 185 -4.30 -8.55 -7.79
CA LEU A 185 -4.03 -7.33 -7.03
C LEU A 185 -4.66 -6.10 -7.70
N ILE A 186 -4.65 -6.04 -9.03
CA ILE A 186 -5.35 -5.00 -9.78
C ILE A 186 -6.86 -5.11 -9.52
N ALA A 187 -7.42 -6.32 -9.62
CA ALA A 187 -8.82 -6.58 -9.33
C ALA A 187 -9.21 -6.23 -7.87
N MET A 188 -8.30 -6.41 -6.91
CA MET A 188 -8.51 -6.01 -5.52
C MET A 188 -8.74 -4.49 -5.39
N GLY A 189 -8.02 -3.67 -6.17
CA GLY A 189 -8.23 -2.21 -6.19
C GLY A 189 -9.65 -1.83 -6.63
N TRP A 190 -10.20 -2.55 -7.61
CA TRP A 190 -11.56 -2.35 -8.10
C TRP A 190 -12.60 -2.78 -7.06
N LEU A 191 -12.40 -3.96 -6.45
CA LEU A 191 -13.26 -4.47 -5.39
C LEU A 191 -13.30 -3.51 -4.19
N TYR A 192 -12.14 -3.00 -3.76
CA TYR A 192 -12.07 -2.08 -2.63
C TYR A 192 -12.75 -0.74 -2.93
N SER A 193 -12.60 -0.23 -4.16
CA SER A 193 -13.32 0.97 -4.60
C SER A 193 -14.83 0.79 -4.56
N TYR A 194 -15.33 -0.38 -4.98
CA TYR A 194 -16.75 -0.74 -4.85
C TYR A 194 -17.21 -0.79 -3.38
N VAL A 195 -16.41 -1.38 -2.49
CA VAL A 195 -16.72 -1.41 -1.04
C VAL A 195 -16.81 0.00 -0.46
N LEU A 196 -15.89 0.91 -0.83
CA LEU A 196 -15.92 2.31 -0.39
C LEU A 196 -17.16 3.05 -0.94
N LEU A 197 -17.52 2.83 -2.22
CA LEU A 197 -18.72 3.40 -2.82
C LEU A 197 -19.97 2.99 -2.02
N LYS A 198 -20.12 1.69 -1.75
CA LYS A 198 -21.25 1.16 -0.98
C LYS A 198 -21.33 1.77 0.42
N LYS A 199 -20.18 1.88 1.11
CA LYS A 199 -20.10 2.51 2.43
C LYS A 199 -20.56 3.98 2.40
N ASN A 200 -20.12 4.74 1.40
CA ASN A 200 -20.50 6.16 1.25
C ASN A 200 -21.99 6.33 0.93
N CYS A 201 -22.56 5.47 0.07
CA CYS A 201 -24.00 5.49 -0.21
C CYS A 201 -24.83 5.15 1.04
N MET A 202 -24.42 4.14 1.82
CA MET A 202 -25.12 3.76 3.06
C MET A 202 -25.02 4.82 4.16
N SER A 203 -23.86 5.50 4.29
CA SER A 203 -23.73 6.61 5.24
C SER A 203 -24.74 7.72 4.93
N LYS A 204 -24.84 8.12 3.66
CA LYS A 204 -25.80 9.16 3.23
C LYS A 204 -27.25 8.78 3.51
N TYR A 205 -27.61 7.50 3.29
CA TYR A 205 -28.97 7.01 3.56
C TYR A 205 -29.32 7.09 5.05
N ASN A 206 -28.39 6.70 5.94
CA ASN A 206 -28.63 6.76 7.38
C ASN A 206 -28.67 8.19 7.93
N ASP A 207 -27.98 9.13 7.29
CA ASP A 207 -28.03 10.55 7.65
C ASP A 207 -29.36 11.19 7.18
N THR A 208 -29.92 10.77 6.04
CA THR A 208 -31.24 11.25 5.58
C THR A 208 -32.41 10.71 6.41
N VAL A 209 -32.33 9.49 6.93
CA VAL A 209 -33.40 8.88 7.75
C VAL A 209 -33.42 9.40 9.20
N LYS A 210 -32.36 10.09 9.64
CA LYS A 210 -32.29 10.72 10.98
C LYS A 210 -32.82 12.16 11.01
N CYS A 211 -33.28 12.69 9.90
CA CYS A 211 -33.80 14.06 9.78
C CYS A 211 -35.34 14.14 9.73
N ASP A 212 -36.04 13.04 10.01
CA ASP A 212 -37.49 12.97 10.24
C ASP A 212 -37.78 12.71 11.73
#